data_AF-A0A844KDA8-F1
#
_entry.id   AF-A0A844KDA8-F1
#
_cell.length_a   1.000
_cell.length_b   1.000
_cell.length_c   1.000
_cell.angle_alpha   90.00
_cell.angle_beta   90.00
_cell.angle_gamma   90.00
#
_symmetry.space_group_name_H-M   'P 1'
#
loop_
_entity.id
_entity.type
_entity.pdbx_description
1 polymer ?
#
loop_
_entity_poly.entity_id
_entity_poly.type
_entity_poly.pdbx_seq_one_letter_code
_entity_poly.pdbx_strand_id
1 'polypeptide(L)' 'MRKKELKLVVTFHTTADAMAMEKACKAEEVPGRLIPVPRVISAGCGLAWAAPLEAVEQIKHVMQEKGIEREELHECMV' A
#
# COMPACT_ATOMS: atom_id res chain seq x y z
N MET A 1 0.28 -12.04 21.11
CA MET A 1 1.02 -10.83 20.70
C MET A 1 1.18 -10.87 19.19
N ARG A 2 0.63 -9.91 18.43
CA ARG A 2 0.90 -9.81 16.98
C ARG A 2 2.37 -9.40 16.82
N LYS A 3 3.16 -10.19 16.10
CA LYS A 3 4.53 -9.80 15.72
C LYS A 3 4.40 -8.57 14.83
N LYS A 4 4.87 -7.43 15.33
CA LYS A 4 4.98 -6.20 14.56
C LYS A 4 6.16 -6.38 13.61
N GLU A 5 5.87 -6.55 12.33
CA GLU A 5 6.91 -6.62 11.31
C GLU A 5 6.95 -5.29 10.57
N LEU A 6 8.15 -4.85 10.21
CA LEU A 6 8.32 -3.64 9.44
C LEU A 6 7.81 -3.91 8.01
N LYS A 7 6.79 -3.15 7.61
CA LYS A 7 6.15 -3.27 6.30
C LYS A 7 6.08 -1.90 5.65
N LEU A 8 6.10 -1.93 4.32
CA LEU A 8 5.74 -0.79 3.51
C LEU A 8 4.23 -0.56 3.63
N VAL A 9 3.83 0.66 3.94
CA VAL A 9 2.44 1.10 3.99
C VAL A 9 2.28 2.25 3.03
N VAL A 10 1.45 2.06 2.00
CA VAL A 10 1.17 3.09 1.00
C VAL A 10 -0.24 3.61 1.20
N THR A 11 -0.37 4.91 1.38
CA THR A 11 -1.66 5.59 1.57
C THR A 11 -2.15 6.20 0.27
N PHE A 12 -3.46 6.41 0.17
CA PHE A 12 -4.10 6.91 -1.04
C PHE A 12 -5.04 8.07 -0.70
N HIS A 13 -5.10 9.04 -1.62
CA HIS A 13 -6.04 10.14 -1.50
C HIS A 13 -7.49 9.68 -1.66
N THR A 14 -7.73 8.69 -2.53
CA THR A 14 -9.06 8.16 -2.80
C THR A 14 -9.15 6.65 -2.58
N THR A 15 -10.37 6.18 -2.31
CA THR A 15 -10.66 4.75 -2.23
C THR A 15 -10.52 4.06 -3.59
N ALA A 16 -10.73 4.80 -4.68
CA ALA A 16 -10.58 4.29 -6.05
C ALA A 16 -9.13 3.89 -6.35
N ASP A 17 -8.16 4.74 -5.98
CA ASP A 17 -6.74 4.44 -6.14
C ASP A 17 -6.30 3.23 -5.32
N ALA A 18 -6.81 3.13 -4.09
CA ALA A 18 -6.55 1.99 -3.22
C ALA A 18 -7.05 0.66 -3.86
N MET A 19 -8.26 0.68 -4.43
CA MET A 19 -8.82 -0.49 -5.13
C MET A 19 -8.11 -0.78 -6.46
N ALA A 20 -7.68 0.25 -7.20
CA ALA A 20 -6.90 0.12 -8.41
C ALA A 20 -5.54 -0.55 -8.12
N MET A 21 -4.88 -0.15 -7.01
CA MET A 21 -3.66 -0.78 -6.51
C MET A 21 -3.88 -2.25 -6.21
N GLU A 22 -4.94 -2.59 -5.46
CA GLU A 22 -5.24 -3.99 -5.17
C GLU A 22 -5.38 -4.82 -6.45
N LYS A 23 -6.13 -4.32 -7.43
CA LYS A 23 -6.35 -5.02 -8.69
C LYS A 23 -5.06 -5.19 -9.48
N ALA A 24 -4.23 -4.16 -9.52
CA ALA A 24 -2.96 -4.19 -10.23
C ALA A 24 -1.94 -5.11 -9.57
N CYS A 25 -1.78 -5.02 -8.25
CA CYS A 25 -0.92 -5.92 -7.49
C CYS A 25 -1.36 -7.38 -7.59
N LYS A 26 -2.67 -7.65 -7.59
CA LYS A 26 -3.19 -9.01 -7.82
C LYS A 26 -2.86 -9.52 -9.24
N ALA A 27 -2.90 -8.66 -10.25
CA ALA A 27 -2.59 -9.03 -11.62
C ALA A 27 -1.09 -9.28 -11.85
N GLU A 28 -0.23 -8.56 -11.16
CA GLU A 28 1.24 -8.68 -11.24
C GLU A 28 1.84 -9.56 -10.12
N GLU A 29 0.99 -10.24 -9.36
CA GLU A 29 1.37 -11.12 -8.23
C GLU A 29 2.29 -10.43 -7.20
N VAL A 30 2.12 -9.11 -7.03
CA VAL A 30 2.88 -8.31 -6.08
C VAL A 30 2.40 -8.61 -4.66
N PRO A 31 3.30 -9.00 -3.75
CA PRO A 31 2.91 -9.36 -2.39
C PRO A 31 2.42 -8.13 -1.63
N GLY A 32 1.28 -8.30 -0.95
CA GLY A 32 0.70 -7.27 -0.13
C GLY A 32 -0.80 -7.46 0.02
N ARG A 33 -1.43 -6.54 0.75
CA ARG A 33 -2.88 -6.50 0.90
C ARG A 33 -3.34 -5.10 1.27
N LEU A 34 -4.60 -4.81 0.95
CA LEU A 34 -5.27 -3.63 1.48
C LEU A 34 -5.54 -3.82 2.97
N ILE A 35 -5.23 -2.81 3.77
CA ILE A 35 -5.51 -2.74 5.20
C ILE A 35 -6.16 -1.39 5.53
N PRO A 36 -6.92 -1.29 6.63
CA PRO A 36 -7.25 0.02 7.18
C PRO A 36 -5.97 0.74 7.59
N VAL A 37 -5.94 2.06 7.38
CA VAL A 37 -4.78 2.90 7.70
C VAL A 37 -4.41 2.72 9.19
N PRO A 38 -3.16 2.39 9.51
CA PRO A 38 -2.70 2.29 10.89
C PRO A 38 -2.95 3.59 11.65
N ARG A 39 -3.35 3.54 12.92
CA ARG A 39 -3.63 4.74 13.74
C ARG A 39 -2.47 5.74 13.85
N VAL A 40 -1.26 5.29 13.54
CA VAL A 40 -0.03 6.11 13.55
C VAL A 40 0.19 6.86 12.25
N ILE A 41 -0.65 6.63 11.23
CA ILE A 41 -0.62 7.25 9.92
C ILE A 41 -1.97 7.95 9.69
N SER A 42 -1.95 9.11 9.04
CA SER A 42 -3.16 9.78 8.54
C SER A 42 -3.22 9.61 7.03
N ALA A 43 -4.40 9.33 6.49
CA ALA A 43 -4.61 9.21 5.05
C ALA A 43 -6.03 9.65 4.68
N GLY A 44 -6.18 10.21 3.48
CA GLY A 44 -7.44 10.77 2.99
C GLY A 44 -8.57 9.75 2.88
N CYS A 45 -8.29 8.53 2.42
CA CYS A 45 -9.34 7.54 2.14
C CYS A 45 -9.56 6.45 3.21
N GLY A 46 -8.74 6.43 4.27
CA GLY A 46 -8.82 5.43 5.34
C GLY A 46 -8.31 4.02 4.98
N LEU A 47 -7.85 3.81 3.75
CA LEU A 47 -7.26 2.55 3.27
C LEU A 47 -5.80 2.72 2.90
N ALA A 48 -5.02 1.67 3.11
CA ALA A 48 -3.60 1.63 2.78
C ALA A 48 -3.20 0.25 2.23
N TRP A 49 -2.19 0.21 1.38
CA TRP A 49 -1.60 -1.02 0.88
C TRP A 49 -0.41 -1.40 1.76
N ALA A 50 -0.47 -2.57 2.40
CA ALA A 50 0.62 -3.08 3.22
C ALA A 50 1.35 -4.22 2.51
N ALA A 51 2.66 -4.10 2.39
CA ALA A 51 3.52 -5.05 1.68
C ALA A 51 4.88 -5.21 2.37
N PRO A 52 5.61 -6.31 2.12
CA PRO A 52 7.00 -6.42 2.55
C PRO A 52 7.87 -5.33 1.90
N LEU A 53 8.92 -4.89 2.60
CA LEU A 53 9.85 -3.88 2.09
C LEU A 53 10.59 -4.34 0.82
N GLU A 54 10.76 -5.65 0.65
CA GLU A 54 11.37 -6.25 -0.54
C GLU A 54 10.55 -5.99 -1.81
N ALA A 55 9.24 -5.73 -1.68
CA ALA A 55 8.35 -5.47 -2.80
C ALA A 55 8.23 -3.97 -3.15
N VAL A 56 9.01 -3.08 -2.53
CA VAL A 56 8.97 -1.63 -2.78
C VAL A 56 9.17 -1.30 -4.25
N GLU A 57 10.10 -1.97 -4.93
CA GLU A 57 10.38 -1.71 -6.34
C GLU A 57 9.21 -2.14 -7.24
N GLN A 58 8.64 -3.32 -6.98
CA GLN A 58 7.45 -3.81 -7.70
C GLN A 58 6.25 -2.89 -7.49
N ILE A 59 6.06 -2.40 -6.26
CA ILE A 59 4.99 -1.44 -5.93
C ILE A 59 5.17 -0.12 -6.69
N LYS A 60 6.38 0.42 -6.72
CA LYS A 60 6.67 1.64 -7.50
C LYS A 60 6.42 1.42 -8.99
N HIS A 61 6.81 0.26 -9.52
CA HIS A 61 6.58 -0.12 -10.91
C HIS A 61 5.09 -0.16 -11.24
N VAL A 62 4.30 -0.91 -10.46
CA VAL A 62 2.84 -0.99 -10.61
C VAL A 62 2.19 0.39 -10.59
N MET A 63 2.60 1.24 -9.64
CA MET A 63 2.05 2.60 -9.51
C MET A 63 2.34 3.45 -10.73
N GLN A 64 3.56 3.39 -11.27
CA GLN A 64 3.93 4.12 -12.49
C GLN A 64 3.20 3.58 -13.72
N GLU A 65 3.19 2.26 -13.91
CA GLU A 65 2.56 1.64 -15.09
C GLU A 65 1.05 1.85 -15.13
N LYS A 66 0.39 1.80 -13.97
CA LYS A 66 -1.06 1.93 -13.87
C LYS A 66 -1.52 3.36 -13.60
N GLY A 67 -0.58 4.31 -13.42
CA GLY A 67 -0.88 5.70 -13.12
C GLY A 67 -1.64 5.89 -11.81
N ILE A 68 -1.36 5.06 -10.80
CA ILE A 68 -2.04 5.13 -9.50
C ILE A 68 -1.38 6.22 -8.67
N GLU A 69 -2.16 7.24 -8.31
CA GLU A 69 -1.69 8.29 -7.42
C GLU A 69 -1.68 7.81 -5.97
N ARG A 70 -0.56 8.04 -5.30
CA ARG A 70 -0.38 7.76 -3.87
C ARG A 70 -0.32 9.06 -3.11
N GLU A 71 -0.82 9.03 -1.90
CA GLU A 71 -0.68 10.15 -0.97
C GLU A 71 0.72 10.15 -0.39
N GLU A 72 1.04 9.12 0.39
CA GLU A 72 2.35 8.96 1.00
C GLU A 72 2.76 7.49 1.06
N LEU A 73 4.06 7.28 1.26
CA LEU A 73 4.65 5.96 1.45
C LEU A 73 5.40 5.98 2.77
N HIS A 74 4.97 5.10 3.68
CA HIS A 74 5.46 5.02 5.04
C HIS A 74 6.07 3.64 5.30
N GLU A 75 7.08 3.60 6.14
CA GLU A 75 7.59 2.35 6.70
C GLU A 75 7.05 2.24 8.13
N CYS A 76 6.18 1.26 8.36
CA CYS A 76 5.50 1.15 9.64
C CYS A 76 5.49 -0.30 10.13
N MET A 77 5.44 -0.45 11.45
CA MET A 77 5.26 -1.73 12.11
C MET A 77 3.79 -2.15 12.08
N VAL A 78 3.42 -3.11 11.22
CA VAL A 78 2.03 -3.54 10.98
C VAL A 78 1.79 -5.02 11.16
#